data_AF-A0AAV5ENX3-F1
#
_entry.id   AF-A0AAV5ENX3-F1
#
_cell.length_a   1.000
_cell.length_b   1.000
_cell.length_c   1.000
_cell.angle_alpha   90.00
_cell.angle_beta   90.00
_cell.angle_gamma   90.00
#
_symmetry.space_group_name_H-M   'P 1'
#
loop_
_entity.id
_entity.type
_entity.pdbx_description
1 polymer ?
#
loop_
_entity_poly.entity_id
_entity_poly.type
_entity_poly.pdbx_seq_one_letter_code
_entity_poly.pdbx_strand_id
1 'polypeptide(L)'
;MRRRPGIAGLQNAAATRDQFRLVGENVAKVRTDVMKEQLATFRSQLEEFARKHKVLGSGFEVISVGRRKLVRSVPTELNKDHSGILGLAQTEGYVTVEQVEKEFSWSTGRAIDALETLLKEGLAMIDDGHRDGKHRYWFPCVTVTSDIPGTEARS
;
A
#
# COMPACT_ATOMS: atom_id res chain seq x y z
N MET A 1 52.13 28.13 -3.17
CA MET A 1 51.21 29.21 -3.57
C MET A 1 50.06 28.60 -4.37
N ARG A 2 48.85 28.49 -3.79
CA ARG A 2 47.67 27.92 -4.50
C ARG A 2 47.00 29.03 -5.32
N ARG A 3 46.91 28.86 -6.65
CA ARG A 3 46.20 29.79 -7.54
C ARG A 3 44.71 29.74 -7.25
N ARG A 4 44.08 30.90 -7.04
CA ARG A 4 42.63 31.02 -6.86
C ARG A 4 41.92 30.65 -8.17
N PRO A 5 40.79 29.91 -8.14
CA PRO A 5 40.02 29.63 -9.35
C PRO A 5 39.57 30.93 -10.02
N GLY A 6 39.78 31.04 -11.34
CA GLY A 6 39.25 32.15 -12.13
C GLY A 6 37.73 32.05 -12.32
N ILE A 7 37.07 33.18 -12.61
CA ILE A 7 35.61 33.28 -12.79
C ILE A 7 35.08 32.25 -13.81
N ALA A 8 35.80 32.03 -14.91
CA ALA A 8 35.47 31.00 -15.91
C ALA A 8 35.49 29.57 -15.34
N GLY A 9 36.39 29.27 -14.40
CA GLY A 9 36.44 27.97 -13.73
C GLY A 9 35.24 27.76 -12.79
N LEU A 10 34.76 28.83 -12.14
CA LEU A 10 33.56 28.77 -11.30
C LEU A 10 32.28 28.60 -12.13
N GLN A 11 32.18 29.27 -13.28
CA GLN A 11 31.04 29.13 -14.20
C GLN A 11 30.98 27.72 -14.81
N ASN A 12 32.12 27.18 -15.25
CA ASN A 12 32.19 25.81 -15.77
C ASN A 12 31.84 24.79 -14.69
N ALA A 13 32.34 24.96 -13.46
CA ALA A 13 31.99 24.08 -12.34
C ALA A 13 30.49 24.14 -11.99
N ALA A 14 29.87 25.32 -12.05
CA ALA A 14 28.44 25.49 -11.84
C ALA A 14 27.62 24.77 -12.93
N ALA A 15 27.95 24.99 -14.21
CA ALA A 15 27.27 24.36 -15.33
C ALA A 15 27.38 22.82 -15.31
N THR A 16 28.56 22.28 -14.99
CA THR A 16 28.75 20.84 -14.84
C THR A 16 27.92 20.27 -13.69
N ARG A 17 27.81 20.98 -12.57
CA ARG A 17 26.97 20.56 -11.43
C ARG A 17 25.48 20.53 -11.81
N ASP A 18 24.99 21.54 -12.51
CA ASP A 18 23.59 21.58 -12.96
C ASP A 18 23.29 20.47 -13.97
N GLN A 19 24.23 20.16 -14.86
CA GLN A 19 24.11 19.03 -15.78
C GLN A 19 24.02 17.70 -15.03
N PHE A 20 24.87 17.46 -14.03
CA PHE A 20 24.79 16.24 -13.22
C PHE A 20 23.50 16.13 -12.40
N ARG A 21 22.98 17.26 -11.89
CA ARG A 21 21.68 17.30 -11.22
C ARG A 21 20.55 16.88 -12.15
N LEU A 22 20.49 17.47 -13.35
CA LEU A 22 19.47 17.14 -14.35
C LEU A 22 19.53 15.68 -14.80
N VAL A 23 20.74 15.15 -15.02
CA VAL A 23 20.91 13.72 -15.33
C VAL A 23 20.45 12.85 -14.17
N GLY A 24 20.77 13.23 -12.93
CA GLY A 24 20.32 12.53 -11.72
C GLY A 24 18.78 12.49 -11.59
N GLU A 25 18.12 13.62 -11.81
CA GLU A 25 16.66 13.74 -11.81
C GLU A 25 16.02 12.88 -12.90
N ASN A 26 16.57 12.93 -14.12
CA ASN A 26 16.08 12.12 -15.24
C ASN A 26 16.26 10.62 -14.98
N VAL A 27 17.40 10.20 -14.44
CA VAL A 27 17.65 8.79 -14.08
C VAL A 27 16.70 8.33 -12.99
N ALA A 28 16.46 9.16 -11.97
CA ALA A 28 15.48 8.85 -10.92
C ALA A 28 14.07 8.69 -11.52
N LYS A 29 13.66 9.61 -12.38
CA LYS A 29 12.37 9.55 -13.07
C LYS A 29 12.22 8.29 -13.93
N VAL A 30 13.19 8.02 -14.81
CA VAL A 30 13.18 6.82 -15.67
C VAL A 30 13.11 5.55 -14.83
N ARG A 31 13.88 5.46 -13.73
CA ARG A 31 13.82 4.31 -12.84
C ARG A 31 12.44 4.12 -12.21
N THR A 32 11.78 5.22 -11.81
CA THR A 32 10.42 5.16 -11.27
C THR A 32 9.37 4.78 -12.31
N ASP A 33 9.50 5.27 -13.55
CA ASP A 33 8.56 4.97 -14.62
C ASP A 33 8.66 3.50 -15.05
N VAL A 34 9.89 2.99 -15.21
CA VAL A 34 10.12 1.56 -15.47
C VAL A 34 9.56 0.69 -14.34
N MET A 35 9.74 1.08 -13.08
CA MET A 35 9.18 0.33 -11.95
C MET A 35 7.64 0.32 -11.97
N LYS A 36 6.99 1.44 -12.33
CA LYS A 36 5.53 1.50 -12.48
C LYS A 36 5.03 0.58 -13.59
N GLU A 37 5.72 0.55 -14.74
CA GLU A 37 5.38 -0.35 -15.85
C GLU A 37 5.56 -1.83 -15.48
N GLN A 38 6.65 -2.15 -14.77
CA GLN A 38 6.89 -3.50 -14.25
C GLN A 38 5.81 -3.93 -13.26
N LEU A 39 5.41 -3.06 -12.33
CA LEU A 39 4.32 -3.33 -11.39
C LEU A 39 2.96 -3.50 -12.09
N ALA A 40 2.68 -2.71 -13.13
CA ALA A 40 1.44 -2.84 -13.92
C ALA A 40 1.38 -4.18 -14.66
N THR A 41 2.52 -4.61 -15.22
CA THR A 41 2.65 -5.90 -15.90
C THR A 41 2.46 -7.04 -14.90
N PHE A 42 3.16 -6.98 -13.75
CA PHE A 42 3.06 -7.97 -12.69
C PHE A 42 1.62 -8.09 -12.15
N ARG A 43 0.94 -6.97 -11.91
CA ARG A 43 -0.47 -6.96 -11.46
C ARG A 43 -1.37 -7.70 -12.45
N SER A 44 -1.23 -7.42 -13.74
CA SER A 44 -2.05 -8.06 -14.77
C SER A 44 -1.81 -9.57 -14.84
N GLN A 45 -0.54 -9.99 -14.76
CA GLN A 45 -0.16 -11.40 -14.75
C GLN A 45 -0.69 -12.13 -13.52
N LEU A 46 -0.62 -11.53 -12.32
CA LEU A 46 -1.20 -12.10 -11.11
C LEU A 46 -2.72 -12.25 -11.20
N GLU A 47 -3.41 -11.24 -11.74
CA GLU A 47 -4.86 -11.28 -11.88
C GLU A 47 -5.31 -12.37 -12.86
N GLU A 48 -4.57 -12.53 -13.97
CA GLU A 48 -4.80 -13.60 -14.93
C GLU A 48 -4.51 -14.98 -14.34
N PHE A 49 -3.38 -15.13 -13.65
CA PHE A 49 -3.02 -16.36 -12.94
C PHE A 49 -4.12 -16.79 -11.98
N ALA A 50 -4.57 -15.87 -11.10
CA ALA A 50 -5.58 -16.19 -10.11
C ALA A 50 -6.91 -16.61 -10.75
N ARG A 51 -7.35 -15.93 -11.83
CA ARG A 51 -8.54 -16.34 -12.59
C ARG A 51 -8.40 -17.72 -13.21
N LYS A 52 -7.26 -17.99 -13.85
CA LYS A 52 -7.01 -19.26 -14.55
C LYS A 52 -6.96 -20.44 -13.59
N HIS A 53 -6.39 -20.25 -12.40
CA HIS A 53 -6.23 -21.33 -11.41
C HIS A 53 -7.44 -21.50 -10.47
N LYS A 54 -8.38 -20.55 -10.44
CA LYS A 54 -9.62 -20.66 -9.65
C LYS A 54 -10.42 -21.93 -9.97
N VAL A 55 -10.50 -22.31 -11.25
CA VAL A 55 -11.26 -23.50 -11.70
C VAL A 55 -10.70 -24.83 -11.18
N LEU A 56 -9.45 -24.83 -10.70
CA LEU A 56 -8.79 -26.02 -10.17
C LEU A 56 -9.08 -26.24 -8.67
N GLY A 57 -9.87 -25.38 -8.02
CA GLY A 57 -10.08 -25.44 -6.57
C GLY A 57 -8.85 -25.08 -5.75
N SER A 58 -7.85 -24.45 -6.37
CA SER A 58 -6.54 -24.15 -5.78
C SER A 58 -6.55 -23.07 -4.68
N GLY A 59 -7.70 -22.46 -4.38
CA GLY A 59 -7.84 -21.35 -3.43
C GLY A 59 -7.56 -19.97 -4.02
N PHE A 60 -6.98 -19.90 -5.22
CA PHE A 60 -6.74 -18.63 -5.91
C PHE A 60 -8.03 -17.95 -6.36
N GLU A 61 -8.22 -16.71 -5.92
CA GLU A 61 -9.37 -15.90 -6.30
C GLU A 61 -9.02 -14.41 -6.33
N VAL A 62 -9.53 -13.69 -7.33
CA VAL A 62 -9.51 -12.23 -7.36
C VAL A 62 -10.78 -11.72 -6.71
N ILE A 63 -10.64 -11.03 -5.57
CA ILE A 63 -11.75 -10.40 -4.86
C ILE A 63 -11.65 -8.88 -5.00
N SER A 64 -12.80 -8.21 -5.07
CA SER A 64 -12.89 -6.75 -5.07
C SER A 64 -13.24 -6.27 -3.68
N VAL A 65 -12.39 -5.42 -3.10
CA VAL A 65 -12.56 -4.85 -1.77
C VAL A 65 -12.43 -3.34 -1.90
N GLY A 66 -13.53 -2.62 -1.68
CA GLY A 66 -13.59 -1.18 -1.93
C GLY A 66 -13.21 -0.84 -3.39
N ARG A 67 -12.18 0.01 -3.57
CA ARG A 67 -11.68 0.40 -4.90
C ARG A 67 -10.52 -0.46 -5.40
N ARG A 68 -10.10 -1.47 -4.63
CA ARG A 68 -8.91 -2.27 -4.92
C ARG A 68 -9.28 -3.72 -5.18
N LYS A 69 -8.47 -4.38 -6.00
CA LYS A 69 -8.52 -5.83 -6.17
C LYS A 69 -7.47 -6.46 -5.28
N LEU A 70 -7.86 -7.53 -4.57
CA LEU A 70 -6.95 -8.38 -3.82
C LEU A 70 -6.93 -9.77 -4.45
N VAL A 71 -5.77 -10.43 -4.38
CA VAL A 71 -5.65 -11.83 -4.76
C VAL A 71 -5.58 -12.65 -3.49
N ARG A 72 -6.56 -13.53 -3.28
CA ARG A 72 -6.53 -14.57 -2.26
C ARG A 72 -5.81 -15.77 -2.82
N SER A 73 -4.82 -16.31 -2.11
CA SER A 73 -4.04 -17.49 -2.52
C SER A 73 -4.41 -18.77 -1.76
N VAL A 74 -5.09 -18.64 -0.62
CA VAL A 74 -5.53 -19.76 0.22
C VAL A 74 -7.06 -19.80 0.29
N PRO A 75 -7.69 -20.99 0.35
CA PRO A 75 -9.12 -21.09 0.56
C PRO A 75 -9.51 -20.63 1.98
N THR A 76 -9.79 -19.33 2.13
CA THR A 76 -10.34 -18.76 3.37
C THR A 76 -11.77 -18.30 3.12
N GLU A 77 -12.68 -18.60 4.05
CA GLU A 77 -14.07 -18.15 4.01
C GLU A 77 -14.15 -16.64 4.31
N LEU A 78 -14.05 -15.84 3.25
CA LEU A 78 -14.25 -14.41 3.33
C LEU A 78 -15.72 -14.10 3.00
N ASN A 79 -16.50 -13.71 4.00
CA ASN A 79 -17.87 -13.26 3.80
C ASN A 79 -17.91 -11.75 3.48
N LYS A 80 -19.13 -11.19 3.34
CA LYS A 80 -19.33 -9.75 3.10
C LYS A 80 -18.80 -8.88 4.23
N ASP A 81 -18.84 -9.39 5.46
CA ASP A 81 -18.41 -8.65 6.65
C ASP A 81 -16.89 -8.46 6.64
N HIS A 82 -16.16 -9.55 6.42
CA HIS A 82 -14.70 -9.52 6.28
C HIS A 82 -14.25 -8.62 5.12
N SER A 83 -14.98 -8.66 4.00
CA SER A 83 -14.72 -7.77 2.85
C SER A 83 -14.97 -6.30 3.20
N GLY A 84 -15.98 -5.99 4.01
CA GLY A 84 -16.24 -4.64 4.52
C GLY A 84 -15.10 -4.12 5.41
N ILE A 85 -14.64 -4.95 6.36
CA ILE A 85 -13.52 -4.64 7.27
C ILE A 85 -12.24 -4.35 6.47
N LEU A 86 -11.88 -5.22 5.51
CA LEU A 86 -10.71 -4.99 4.66
C LEU A 86 -10.82 -3.73 3.80
N GLY A 87 -12.05 -3.32 3.45
CA GLY A 87 -12.32 -2.06 2.77
C GLY A 87 -12.04 -0.85 3.67
N LEU A 88 -12.53 -0.90 4.90
CA LEU A 88 -12.32 0.16 5.90
C LEU A 88 -10.83 0.34 6.24
N ALA A 89 -10.10 -0.77 6.35
CA ALA A 89 -8.66 -0.78 6.61
C ALA A 89 -7.81 -0.11 5.50
N GLN A 90 -8.35 0.15 4.29
CA GLN A 90 -7.58 0.80 3.20
C GLN A 90 -7.16 2.24 3.52
N THR A 91 -7.81 2.85 4.51
CA THR A 91 -7.54 4.22 4.96
C THR A 91 -6.34 4.27 5.90
N GLU A 92 -6.28 3.41 6.93
CA GLU A 92 -5.27 3.50 7.99
C GLU A 92 -4.33 2.27 8.07
N GLY A 93 -4.63 1.20 7.33
CA GLY A 93 -3.94 -0.09 7.41
C GLY A 93 -4.37 -0.96 8.59
N TYR A 94 -5.15 -0.40 9.52
CA TYR A 94 -5.78 -1.10 10.63
C TYR A 94 -7.25 -0.68 10.78
N VAL A 95 -7.97 -1.38 11.64
CA VAL A 95 -9.32 -0.98 12.12
C VAL A 95 -9.49 -1.29 13.60
N THR A 96 -10.36 -0.54 14.26
CA THR A 96 -10.85 -0.80 15.62
C THR A 96 -12.30 -1.30 15.60
N VAL A 97 -12.75 -1.93 16.69
CA VAL A 97 -14.16 -2.34 16.86
C VAL A 97 -15.10 -1.14 16.68
N GLU A 98 -14.79 -0.02 17.35
CA GLU A 98 -15.59 1.22 17.29
C GLU A 98 -15.73 1.76 15.85
N GLN A 99 -14.67 1.67 15.03
CA GLN A 99 -14.70 2.10 13.63
C GLN A 99 -15.63 1.21 12.80
N VAL A 100 -15.59 -0.12 13.01
CA VAL A 100 -16.47 -1.08 12.32
C VAL A 100 -17.93 -0.86 12.72
N GLU A 101 -18.20 -0.70 14.02
CA GLU A 101 -19.54 -0.40 14.54
C GLU A 101 -20.10 0.87 13.91
N LYS A 102 -19.31 1.95 13.90
CA LYS A 102 -19.73 3.25 13.39
C LYS A 102 -19.98 3.23 11.88
N GLU A 103 -19.09 2.62 11.11
CA GLU A 103 -19.17 2.60 9.65
C GLU A 103 -20.35 1.75 9.16
N PHE A 104 -20.55 0.57 9.77
CA PHE A 104 -21.55 -0.40 9.28
C PHE A 104 -22.81 -0.50 10.15
N SER A 105 -22.90 0.29 11.23
CA SER A 105 -23.97 0.19 12.24
C SER A 105 -24.12 -1.23 12.79
N TRP A 106 -23.00 -1.92 13.02
CA TRP A 106 -23.00 -3.27 13.57
C TRP A 106 -23.03 -3.27 15.10
N SER A 107 -23.56 -4.34 15.67
CA SER A 107 -23.40 -4.62 17.10
C SER A 107 -21.94 -4.96 17.43
N THR A 108 -21.51 -4.64 18.65
CA THR A 108 -20.17 -4.98 19.18
C THR A 108 -19.81 -6.45 19.01
N GLY A 109 -20.73 -7.38 19.35
CA GLY A 109 -20.49 -8.82 19.22
C GLY A 109 -20.14 -9.23 17.78
N ARG A 110 -20.96 -8.83 16.80
CA ARG A 110 -20.70 -9.08 15.37
C ARG A 110 -19.36 -8.50 14.89
N ALA A 111 -19.02 -7.28 15.31
CA ALA A 111 -17.75 -6.66 14.93
C ALA A 111 -16.55 -7.42 15.50
N ILE A 112 -16.62 -7.82 16.78
CA ILE A 112 -15.60 -8.64 17.44
C ILE A 112 -15.48 -10.01 16.74
N ASP A 113 -16.59 -10.74 16.55
CA ASP A 113 -16.58 -12.06 15.93
C ASP A 113 -15.92 -12.05 14.54
N ALA A 114 -16.23 -11.04 13.73
CA ALA A 114 -15.63 -10.87 12.40
C ALA A 114 -14.12 -10.55 12.47
N LEU A 115 -13.70 -9.70 13.39
CA LEU A 115 -12.29 -9.35 13.60
C LEU A 115 -11.48 -10.52 14.19
N GLU A 116 -12.04 -11.27 15.13
CA GLU A 116 -11.43 -12.48 15.70
C GLU A 116 -11.28 -13.58 14.66
N THR A 117 -12.28 -13.74 13.79
CA THR A 117 -12.16 -14.67 12.66
C THR A 117 -10.99 -14.28 11.75
N LEU A 118 -10.83 -12.98 11.45
CA LEU A 118 -9.71 -12.49 10.64
C LEU A 118 -8.34 -12.67 11.33
N LEU A 119 -8.26 -12.56 12.66
CA LEU A 119 -7.06 -12.91 13.42
C LEU A 119 -6.75 -14.40 13.32
N LYS A 120 -7.76 -15.26 13.52
CA LYS A 120 -7.61 -16.72 13.49
C LYS A 120 -7.15 -17.22 12.13
N GLU A 121 -7.64 -16.61 11.05
CA GLU A 121 -7.23 -16.90 9.67
C GLU A 121 -5.85 -16.29 9.32
N GLY A 122 -5.22 -15.54 10.23
CA GLY A 122 -3.92 -14.91 10.02
C GLY A 122 -3.92 -13.74 9.05
N LEU A 123 -5.12 -13.20 8.74
CA LEU A 123 -5.28 -12.04 7.85
C LEU A 123 -5.12 -10.71 8.60
N ALA A 124 -5.32 -10.73 9.91
CA ALA A 124 -5.11 -9.60 10.80
C ALA A 124 -4.03 -9.93 11.85
N MET A 125 -3.39 -8.90 12.36
CA MET A 125 -2.55 -8.94 13.57
C MET A 125 -3.08 -7.93 14.58
N ILE A 126 -2.99 -8.23 15.88
CA ILE A 126 -3.41 -7.30 16.92
C ILE A 126 -2.24 -6.39 17.33
N ASP A 127 -2.53 -5.11 17.48
CA ASP A 127 -1.67 -4.10 18.10
C ASP A 127 -2.40 -3.54 19.33
N ASP A 128 -1.86 -3.83 20.50
CA ASP A 128 -2.32 -3.39 21.82
C ASP A 128 -1.37 -2.36 22.46
N GLY A 129 -0.31 -1.95 21.75
CA GLY A 129 0.72 -1.05 22.26
C GLY A 129 0.40 0.44 22.13
N HIS A 130 -0.77 0.80 21.58
CA HIS A 130 -1.10 2.20 21.33
C HIS A 130 -1.47 2.95 22.62
N ARG A 131 -1.08 4.24 22.69
CA ARG A 131 -1.17 5.08 23.90
C ARG A 131 -2.60 5.35 24.41
N ASP A 132 -3.59 5.16 23.57
CA ASP A 132 -5.01 5.33 23.90
C ASP A 132 -5.64 4.06 24.52
N GLY A 133 -4.88 2.96 24.62
CA GLY A 133 -5.34 1.69 25.16
C GLY A 133 -6.33 0.94 24.26
N LYS A 134 -6.50 1.37 23.00
CA LYS A 134 -7.44 0.74 22.06
C LYS A 134 -6.76 -0.36 21.26
N HIS A 135 -7.41 -1.52 21.17
CA HIS A 135 -6.97 -2.61 20.30
C HIS A 135 -7.16 -2.23 18.83
N ARG A 136 -6.10 -2.39 18.03
CA ARG A 136 -6.12 -2.20 16.59
C ARG A 136 -5.83 -3.52 15.89
N TYR A 137 -6.61 -3.81 14.86
CA TYR A 137 -6.44 -4.98 14.02
C TYR A 137 -5.76 -4.51 12.74
N TRP A 138 -4.48 -4.86 12.56
CA TRP A 138 -3.66 -4.46 11.42
C TRP A 138 -3.69 -5.49 10.30
N PHE A 139 -3.76 -5.04 9.04
CA PHE A 139 -3.95 -5.89 7.87
C PHE A 139 -2.76 -5.76 6.90
N PRO A 140 -1.83 -6.74 6.87
CA PRO A 140 -0.63 -6.69 6.01
C PRO A 140 -0.93 -6.58 4.51
N CYS A 141 -2.05 -7.16 4.08
CA CYS A 141 -2.45 -7.16 2.68
C CYS A 141 -3.02 -5.81 2.22
N VAL A 142 -3.13 -4.83 3.12
CA VAL A 142 -3.68 -3.51 2.85
C VAL A 142 -2.56 -2.47 2.96
N THR A 143 -2.30 -1.77 1.85
CA THR A 143 -1.40 -0.61 1.88
C THR A 143 -2.19 0.67 2.09
N VAL A 144 -1.73 1.51 3.01
CA VAL A 144 -2.33 2.83 3.27
C VAL A 144 -2.34 3.62 1.96
N THR A 145 -3.52 4.05 1.54
CA THR A 145 -3.67 4.99 0.42
C THR A 145 -3.10 6.34 0.85
N SER A 146 -1.82 6.58 0.59
CA SER A 146 -1.31 7.95 0.51
C SER A 146 -1.77 8.53 -0.82
N ASP A 147 -3.03 8.95 -0.88
CA ASP A 147 -3.41 9.99 -1.84
C ASP A 147 -2.70 11.27 -1.37
N ILE A 148 -1.39 11.36 -1.58
CA ILE A 148 -0.64 12.62 -1.47
C ILE A 148 -0.74 13.27 -2.85
N PRO A 149 -1.63 14.25 -3.05
CA PRO A 149 -1.52 15.14 -4.19
C PRO A 149 -0.21 15.93 -4.04
N GLY A 150 0.78 15.56 -4.85
CA GLY A 150 1.99 16.32 -5.17
C GLY A 150 2.55 17.24 -4.09
N THR A 151 3.45 16.73 -3.25
CA THR A 151 4.37 17.61 -2.52
C THR A 151 5.54 18.01 -3.43
N GLU A 152 5.26 18.85 -4.44
CA GLU A 152 6.25 19.80 -4.94
C GLU A 152 6.16 21.04 -4.03
N ALA A 153 7.02 21.12 -3.01
CA ALA A 153 7.23 22.36 -2.27
C ALA A 153 8.63 22.42 -1.66
N ARG A 154 9.54 23.00 -2.45
CA ARG A 154 10.56 24.00 -2.07
C ARG A 154 11.42 23.72 -0.82
N SER A 155 12.71 23.48 -1.08
CA SER A 155 13.82 24.28 -0.55
C SER A 155 14.99 24.24 -1.51
#